data_AF-A0A8T5DAL8-F1
#
_entry.id   AF-A0A8T5DAL8-F1
#
_cell.length_a   1.000
_cell.length_b   1.000
_cell.length_c   1.000
_cell.angle_alpha   90.00
_cell.angle_beta   90.00
_cell.angle_gamma   90.00
#
_symmetry.space_group_name_H-M   'P 1'
#
loop_
_entity.id
_entity.type
_entity.pdbx_description
1 polymer ?
#
loop_
_entity_poly.entity_id
_entity_poly.type
_entity_poly.pdbx_seq_one_letter_code
_entity_poly.pdbx_strand_id
1 'polypeptide(L)'
;MLECRSCENELAEDSNFCPHCGFRSNKGETENVKTPVDRRPEWEQDVDIAIQNAQKLMEEAFEAAKKGLNQVKTELEREVVKVKEIKVRKGPVFCPKCGAKNPSDSEYCTTCGKHVLG
;
A
#
# COMPACT_ATOMS: atom_id res chain seq x y z
N MET A 1 -34.44 -38.94 -8.37
CA MET A 1 -34.82 -37.55 -8.02
C MET A 1 -33.65 -36.91 -7.29
N LEU A 2 -33.17 -35.76 -7.78
CA LEU A 2 -32.02 -35.05 -7.20
C LEU A 2 -32.53 -33.86 -6.39
N GLU A 3 -31.73 -33.38 -5.45
CA GLU A 3 -32.00 -32.14 -4.71
C GLU A 3 -31.07 -31.03 -5.21
N CYS A 4 -31.59 -29.81 -5.31
CA CYS A 4 -30.80 -28.65 -5.66
C CYS A 4 -29.81 -28.30 -4.53
N ARG A 5 -28.51 -28.36 -4.79
CA ARG A 5 -27.45 -28.03 -3.81
C ARG A 5 -27.43 -26.58 -3.29
N SER A 6 -28.30 -25.71 -3.81
CA SER A 6 -28.40 -24.31 -3.41
C SER A 6 -29.68 -23.97 -2.67
N CYS A 7 -30.83 -24.55 -3.04
CA CYS A 7 -32.12 -24.21 -2.44
C CYS A 7 -32.91 -25.43 -1.94
N GLU A 8 -32.31 -26.62 -1.98
CA GLU A 8 -32.82 -27.90 -1.45
C GLU A 8 -34.13 -28.39 -2.10
N ASN A 9 -34.72 -27.64 -3.03
CA ASN A 9 -35.88 -28.09 -3.80
C ASN A 9 -35.55 -29.28 -4.70
N GLU A 10 -36.57 -30.09 -4.97
CA GLU A 10 -36.49 -31.21 -5.91
C GLU A 10 -36.08 -30.74 -7.31
N LEU A 11 -35.26 -31.56 -7.95
CA LEU A 11 -34.68 -31.30 -9.26
C LEU A 11 -34.81 -32.57 -10.12
N ALA A 12 -35.28 -32.39 -11.35
CA ALA A 12 -35.27 -33.48 -12.32
C ALA A 12 -33.83 -33.85 -12.71
N GLU A 13 -33.58 -35.14 -12.91
CA GLU A 13 -32.24 -35.69 -13.18
C GLU A 13 -31.61 -35.13 -14.46
N ASP A 14 -32.44 -34.73 -15.42
CA ASP A 14 -32.03 -34.17 -16.70
C ASP A 14 -31.95 -32.65 -16.73
N SER A 15 -32.30 -31.96 -15.63
CA SER A 15 -32.31 -30.50 -15.56
C SER A 15 -30.91 -29.92 -15.50
N ASN A 16 -30.59 -29.01 -16.41
CA ASN A 16 -29.33 -28.24 -16.41
C ASN A 16 -29.35 -27.06 -15.42
N PHE A 17 -30.54 -26.57 -15.06
CA PHE A 17 -30.75 -25.48 -14.10
C PHE A 17 -31.92 -25.84 -13.17
N CYS A 18 -31.85 -25.39 -11.93
CA CYS A 18 -32.95 -25.53 -10.98
C CYS A 18 -34.10 -24.57 -11.35
N PRO A 19 -35.34 -25.06 -11.51
CA PRO A 19 -36.47 -24.21 -11.87
C PRO A 19 -36.92 -23.27 -10.74
N HIS A 20 -36.51 -23.53 -9.49
CA HIS A 20 -36.87 -22.71 -8.34
C HIS A 20 -35.93 -21.53 -8.10
N CYS A 21 -34.61 -21.73 -8.21
CA CYS A 21 -33.61 -20.70 -7.89
C CYS A 21 -32.68 -20.33 -9.05
N GLY A 22 -32.79 -21.00 -10.21
CA GLY A 22 -31.92 -20.77 -11.37
C GLY A 22 -30.49 -21.31 -11.21
N PHE A 23 -30.17 -21.95 -10.08
CA PHE A 23 -28.85 -22.50 -9.82
C PHE A 23 -28.52 -23.60 -10.83
N ARG A 24 -27.31 -23.54 -11.41
CA ARG A 24 -26.83 -24.54 -12.37
C ARG A 24 -26.62 -25.88 -11.66
N SER A 25 -27.22 -26.94 -12.20
CA SER A 25 -27.09 -28.28 -11.63
C SER A 25 -25.71 -28.89 -11.91
N ASN A 26 -25.37 -29.98 -11.22
CA ASN A 26 -24.15 -30.74 -11.51
C ASN A 26 -24.11 -31.21 -12.98
N LYS A 27 -25.25 -31.59 -13.57
CA LYS A 27 -25.35 -31.94 -14.98
C LYS A 27 -24.99 -30.74 -15.88
N GLY A 28 -25.59 -29.57 -15.60
CA GLY A 28 -25.31 -28.34 -16.34
C GLY A 28 -23.84 -27.87 -16.21
N GLU A 29 -23.14 -28.27 -15.14
CA GLU A 29 -21.69 -28.10 -14.99
C GLU A 29 -20.90 -29.10 -15.85
N THR A 30 -21.21 -30.40 -15.75
CA THR A 30 -20.52 -31.46 -16.51
C THR A 30 -20.68 -31.29 -18.01
N GLU A 31 -21.85 -30.84 -18.46
CA GLU A 31 -22.14 -30.57 -19.86
C GLU A 31 -21.73 -29.15 -20.28
N ASN A 32 -21.16 -28.36 -19.36
CA ASN A 32 -20.72 -27.00 -19.57
C ASN A 32 -21.80 -26.09 -20.22
N VAL A 33 -23.05 -26.33 -19.84
CA VAL A 33 -24.24 -25.67 -20.39
C VAL A 33 -24.23 -24.23 -19.92
N LYS A 34 -23.74 -23.30 -20.73
CA LYS A 34 -23.70 -21.88 -20.36
C LYS A 34 -25.12 -21.42 -20.01
N THR A 35 -25.24 -20.62 -18.94
CA THR A 35 -26.47 -19.86 -18.70
C THR A 35 -26.78 -19.12 -19.99
N PRO A 36 -28.05 -19.04 -20.43
CA PRO A 36 -28.42 -18.17 -21.52
C PRO A 36 -27.81 -16.80 -21.24
N VAL A 37 -26.79 -16.44 -22.02
CA VAL A 37 -26.32 -15.08 -22.09
C VAL A 37 -27.44 -14.42 -22.86
N ASP A 38 -28.48 -13.96 -22.15
CA ASP A 38 -29.25 -12.84 -22.67
C ASP A 38 -28.20 -11.84 -23.12
N ARG A 39 -28.28 -11.42 -24.40
CA ARG A 39 -27.34 -10.43 -24.95
C ARG A 39 -27.25 -9.33 -23.91
N ARG A 40 -26.07 -9.21 -23.27
CA ARG A 40 -25.87 -8.25 -22.20
C ARG A 40 -26.45 -6.92 -22.67
N PRO A 41 -27.45 -6.37 -21.97
CA PRO A 41 -28.01 -5.11 -22.41
C PRO A 41 -26.87 -4.08 -22.47
N GLU A 42 -26.94 -3.12 -23.39
CA GLU A 42 -25.83 -2.20 -23.69
C GLU A 42 -25.24 -1.53 -22.42
N TRP A 43 -26.07 -1.28 -21.42
CA TRP A 43 -25.64 -0.70 -20.14
C TRP A 43 -24.58 -1.51 -19.39
N GLU A 44 -24.49 -2.84 -19.56
CA GLU A 44 -23.44 -3.65 -18.92
C GLU A 44 -22.06 -3.37 -19.53
N GLN A 45 -21.99 -3.08 -20.84
CA GLN A 45 -20.74 -2.65 -21.47
C GLN A 45 -20.31 -1.26 -20.98
N ASP A 46 -21.28 -0.36 -20.77
CA ASP A 46 -21.02 0.96 -20.21
C ASP A 46 -20.45 0.88 -18.79
N VAL A 47 -20.92 -0.09 -17.99
CA VAL A 47 -20.39 -0.35 -16.64
C VAL A 47 -18.95 -0.86 -16.70
N ASP A 48 -18.65 -1.81 -17.58
CA ASP A 48 -17.27 -2.32 -17.77
C ASP A 48 -16.31 -1.19 -18.19
N ILE A 49 -16.75 -0.32 -19.11
CA ILE A 49 -15.99 0.86 -19.55
C ILE A 49 -15.79 1.83 -18.38
N ALA A 50 -16.83 2.11 -17.58
CA ALA A 50 -16.73 2.99 -16.44
C ALA A 50 -15.73 2.46 -15.39
N ILE A 51 -15.74 1.15 -15.12
CA ILE A 51 -14.80 0.51 -14.20
C ILE A 51 -13.36 0.63 -14.72
N GLN A 52 -13.12 0.36 -16.00
CA GLN A 52 -11.78 0.49 -16.61
C GLN A 52 -11.27 1.94 -16.55
N ASN A 53 -12.14 2.91 -16.83
CA ASN A 53 -11.79 4.33 -16.73
C ASN A 53 -11.46 4.71 -15.27
N ALA A 54 -12.25 4.23 -14.30
CA ALA A 54 -11.97 4.46 -12.89
C ALA A 54 -10.63 3.85 -12.46
N GLN A 55 -10.30 2.63 -12.92
CA GLN A 55 -9.01 1.99 -12.67
C GLN A 55 -7.85 2.83 -13.19
N LYS A 56 -7.94 3.31 -14.44
CA LYS A 56 -6.91 4.16 -15.04
C LYS A 56 -6.69 5.45 -14.24
N LEU A 57 -7.76 6.13 -13.83
CA LEU A 57 -7.67 7.35 -13.02
C LEU A 57 -7.01 7.10 -11.66
N MET A 58 -7.31 5.95 -11.03
CA MET A 58 -6.67 5.57 -9.78
C MET A 58 -5.17 5.34 -9.96
N GLU A 59 -4.76 4.58 -11.00
CA GLU A 59 -3.34 4.34 -11.28
C GLU A 59 -2.55 5.63 -11.51
N GLU A 60 -3.10 6.57 -12.28
CA GLU A 60 -2.49 7.88 -12.52
C GLU A 60 -2.32 8.67 -11.22
N ALA A 61 -3.34 8.67 -10.35
CA ALA A 61 -3.29 9.33 -9.05
C ALA A 61 -2.24 8.69 -8.12
N PHE A 62 -2.17 7.37 -8.07
CA PHE A 62 -1.18 6.64 -7.27
C PHE A 62 0.25 6.90 -7.73
N GLU A 63 0.50 6.92 -9.04
CA GLU A 63 1.84 7.22 -9.59
C GLU A 63 2.24 8.67 -9.33
N ALA A 64 1.30 9.62 -9.38
CA ALA A 64 1.57 11.00 -8.98
C ALA A 64 1.94 11.10 -7.49
N ALA A 65 1.19 10.44 -6.61
CA ALA A 65 1.47 10.40 -5.17
C ALA A 65 2.84 9.78 -4.86
N LYS A 66 3.17 8.65 -5.50
CA LYS A 66 4.46 7.97 -5.37
C LYS A 66 5.63 8.86 -5.79
N LYS A 67 5.49 9.61 -6.89
CA LYS A 67 6.52 10.57 -7.33
C LYS A 67 6.73 11.67 -6.28
N GLY A 68 5.64 12.25 -5.74
CA GLY A 68 5.73 13.25 -4.68
C GLY A 68 6.45 12.73 -3.43
N LEU A 69 6.12 11.52 -2.98
CA LEU A 69 6.79 10.89 -1.82
C LEU A 69 8.29 10.67 -2.06
N ASN A 70 8.68 10.23 -3.26
CA ASN A 70 10.09 10.03 -3.59
C ASN A 70 10.89 11.34 -3.66
N GLN A 71 10.27 12.43 -4.11
CA GLN A 71 10.88 13.76 -4.08
C GLN A 71 11.13 14.21 -2.64
N VAL A 72 10.14 14.08 -1.76
CA VAL A 72 10.28 14.42 -0.33
C VAL A 72 11.37 13.57 0.32
N LYS A 73 11.41 12.26 0.04
CA LYS A 73 12.45 11.36 0.55
C LYS A 73 13.85 11.81 0.15
N THR A 74 14.07 12.11 -1.13
CA THR A 74 15.39 12.52 -1.65
C THR A 74 15.82 13.91 -1.18
N GLU A 75 14.88 14.80 -0.90
CA GLU A 75 15.17 16.09 -0.26
C GLU A 75 15.56 15.90 1.21
N LEU A 76 14.80 15.08 1.95
CA LEU A 76 15.09 14.77 3.35
C LEU A 76 16.45 14.08 3.51
N GLU A 77 16.79 13.13 2.66
CA GLU A 77 18.11 12.46 2.67
C GLU A 77 19.26 13.46 2.53
N ARG A 78 19.12 14.46 1.64
CA ARG A 78 20.13 15.51 1.47
C ARG A 78 20.27 16.39 2.71
N GLU A 79 19.17 16.81 3.31
CA GLU A 79 19.20 17.62 4.53
C GLU A 79 19.76 16.85 5.74
N VAL A 80 19.43 15.56 5.87
CA VAL A 80 19.99 14.70 6.92
C VAL A 80 21.50 14.55 6.77
N VAL A 81 22.02 14.40 5.55
CA VAL A 81 23.48 14.36 5.31
C VAL A 81 24.15 15.66 5.74
N LYS A 82 23.60 16.83 5.37
CA LYS A 82 24.14 18.14 5.79
C LYS A 82 24.20 18.27 7.31
N VAL A 83 23.14 17.89 8.01
CA VAL A 83 23.11 17.93 9.49
C VAL A 83 24.15 16.98 10.10
N LYS A 84 24.35 15.79 9.53
CA LYS A 84 25.39 14.85 9.98
C LYS A 84 26.79 15.43 9.79
N GLU A 85 27.09 16.03 8.65
CA GLU A 85 28.40 16.65 8.39
C GLU A 85 28.72 17.80 9.37
N ILE A 86 27.73 18.63 9.72
CA ILE A 86 27.90 19.70 10.71
C ILE A 86 28.25 19.12 12.08
N LYS A 87 27.57 18.04 12.52
CA LYS A 87 27.87 17.38 13.79
C LYS A 87 29.25 16.72 13.81
N VAL A 88 29.70 16.15 12.69
CA VAL A 88 31.03 15.53 12.58
C VAL A 88 32.15 16.56 12.67
N ARG A 89 31.99 17.76 12.07
CA ARG A 89 32.98 18.85 12.18
C ARG A 89 33.08 19.42 13.59
N LYS A 90 31.99 19.36 14.35
CA LYS A 90 31.88 19.78 15.75
C LYS A 90 32.18 18.61 16.70
N GLY A 91 33.37 18.04 16.58
CA GLY A 91 33.84 16.97 17.45
C GLY A 91 34.01 17.42 18.91
N PRO A 92 33.89 16.50 19.89
CA PRO A 92 34.03 16.82 21.30
C PRO A 92 35.41 17.40 21.60
N VAL A 93 35.47 18.39 22.50
CA VAL A 93 36.70 19.03 22.97
C VAL A 93 37.08 18.50 24.35
N PHE A 94 38.38 18.40 24.64
CA PHE A 94 38.86 17.92 25.93
C PHE A 94 39.34 19.10 26.77
N CYS A 95 38.94 19.15 28.03
CA CYS A 95 39.35 20.21 28.94
C CYS A 95 40.86 20.12 29.21
N PRO A 96 41.65 21.18 28.97
CA PRO A 96 43.10 21.15 29.18
C PRO A 96 43.48 21.01 30.66
N LYS A 97 42.57 21.38 31.59
CA LYS A 97 42.85 21.29 33.03
C LYS A 97 42.57 19.93 33.65
N CYS A 98 41.47 19.27 33.28
CA CYS A 98 41.03 18.05 33.95
C CYS A 98 40.86 16.84 33.02
N GLY A 99 41.03 17.01 31.70
CA GLY A 99 40.89 15.96 30.71
C GLY A 99 39.44 15.55 30.38
N ALA A 100 38.44 16.15 31.03
CA ALA A 100 37.04 15.83 30.77
C ALA A 100 36.64 16.13 29.31
N LYS A 101 35.81 15.26 28.73
CA LYS A 101 35.23 15.41 27.39
C LYS A 101 34.02 16.34 27.45
N ASN A 102 34.01 17.41 26.65
CA ASN A 102 32.94 18.40 26.60
C ASN A 102 32.38 18.54 25.16
N PRO A 103 31.12 18.97 25.00
CA PRO A 103 30.57 19.37 23.70
C PRO A 103 31.47 20.37 22.97
N SER A 104 31.55 20.28 21.65
CA SER A 104 32.45 21.10 20.82
C SER A 104 32.30 22.62 20.98
N ASP A 105 31.11 23.05 21.40
CA ASP A 105 30.69 24.43 21.60
C ASP A 105 30.71 24.83 23.08
N SER A 106 31.33 24.02 23.94
CA SER A 106 31.48 24.33 25.36
C SER A 106 32.54 25.40 25.58
N GLU A 107 32.13 26.54 26.11
CA GLU A 107 33.03 27.60 26.57
C GLU A 107 33.69 27.24 27.91
N TYR A 108 32.94 26.59 28.81
CA TYR A 108 33.40 26.14 30.13
C TYR A 108 33.24 24.63 30.30
N CYS A 109 34.13 24.03 31.09
CA CYS A 109 34.13 22.61 31.37
C CYS A 109 32.98 22.25 32.32
N THR A 110 32.15 21.30 31.92
CA THR A 110 31.00 20.84 32.70
C THR A 110 31.38 20.08 33.96
N THR A 111 32.64 19.65 34.08
CA THR A 111 33.16 18.90 35.24
C THR A 111 33.88 19.79 36.25
N CYS A 112 34.73 20.71 35.79
CA CYS A 112 35.58 21.52 36.68
C CYS A 112 35.36 23.03 36.60
N GLY A 113 34.45 23.50 35.73
CA GLY A 113 34.06 24.90 35.60
C GLY A 113 35.09 25.81 34.92
N LYS A 114 36.25 25.29 34.50
CA LYS A 114 37.29 26.06 33.81
C LYS A 114 37.01 26.26 32.34
N HIS A 115 37.50 27.35 31.77
CA HIS A 115 37.43 27.60 30.33
C HIS A 115 38.07 26.44 29.55
N VAL A 116 37.46 26.03 28.44
CA VAL A 116 37.92 24.87 27.65
C VAL A 116 38.94 25.28 26.58
N LEU A 117 38.89 26.54 26.12
CA LEU A 117 39.78 27.09 25.09
C LEU A 117 40.95 27.92 25.66
N GLY A 118 41.26 27.79 26.96
CA GLY A 118 42.30 28.56 27.64
C GLY A 118 43.05 27.75 28.69
#